data_AF-A0A2K3QE64-F1
#
_entry.id   AF-A0A2K3QE64-F1
#
_cell.length_a   1.000
_cell.length_b   1.000
_cell.length_c   1.000
_cell.angle_alpha   90.00
_cell.angle_beta   90.00
_cell.angle_gamma   90.00
#
_symmetry.space_group_name_H-M   'P 1'
#
loop_
_entity.id
_entity.type
_entity.pdbx_description
1 polymer ?
#
loop_
_entity_poly.entity_id
_entity_poly.type
_entity_poly.pdbx_seq_one_letter_code
_entity_poly.pdbx_strand_id
1 'polypeptide(L)'
;MDRLDNAVRDAYRAAFTQALADGRSKPLLIPQSLLGAFIVPMLWLTIPHTQRPLLYQTRWLVMAFVVLFNANLALHSSSTNMACSYAAGLIAAWGTISSMNLVIWKPTQFEAARAIKVQRAPEHGAAGGTTGQGAGCSNRNGLRRRKSEGTAAEPTVDGHPEDCEEVFVWQPFPAEAPFSERFGWVLDLTCSFRCSGWNWSISSIPRPQIPRQVRPGDLVDLSSMPRVTESGYERCLTQHHFTRKRLSKLAAMYLVLDFLSVSMMKDPYFIVGPDNSYELPPRLRGISPWLLLAYREAFCLAGVLSAVEAVFSLNDLAQYWLFKSLFPSRAALWRHASVFGSFSNVLDRGLAGWWGGWWHQTFRQQFLAPSTYMLRHGYLEKGTRTATIAAIFMSFFQSGLLHAAGSISSIPETKPWRSPVFFLLQAVGIMVQEGLSKAIRSCLLPRPPRALARAANMLFAVAWLYMTAGLFIDDIASAGLWLLEPVPISPLRWLGFGHPTDHWWRWDRHHFPKWYSGGNWWDTGIAL
;
A
#
# COMPACT_ATOMS: atom_id res chain seq x y z
N MET A 1 16.24 -37.28 13.15
CA MET A 1 16.65 -36.45 11.99
C MET A 1 15.87 -35.16 12.11
N ASP A 2 16.54 -34.02 12.21
CA ASP A 2 15.85 -32.74 12.34
C ASP A 2 15.03 -32.46 11.07
N ARG A 3 13.83 -31.94 11.26
CA ARG A 3 12.91 -31.59 10.17
C ARG A 3 13.56 -30.50 9.31
N LEU A 4 13.52 -30.64 7.99
CA LEU A 4 14.25 -29.77 7.05
C LEU A 4 13.96 -28.27 7.28
N ASP A 5 12.71 -27.88 7.43
CA ASP A 5 12.31 -26.50 7.71
C ASP A 5 12.79 -25.98 9.07
N ASN A 6 12.84 -26.81 10.11
CA ASN A 6 13.42 -26.41 11.40
C ASN A 6 14.94 -26.23 11.28
N ALA A 7 15.62 -27.20 10.66
CA ALA A 7 17.05 -27.14 10.43
C ALA A 7 17.44 -25.88 9.63
N VAL A 8 16.68 -25.54 8.58
CA VAL A 8 16.94 -24.33 7.79
C VAL A 8 16.61 -23.06 8.57
N ARG A 9 15.52 -23.01 9.34
CA ARG A 9 15.23 -21.87 10.22
C ARG A 9 16.35 -21.62 11.22
N ASP A 10 16.82 -22.68 11.87
CA ASP A 10 17.87 -22.59 12.88
C ASP A 10 19.22 -22.22 12.25
N ALA A 11 19.52 -22.75 11.05
CA ALA A 11 20.70 -22.35 10.29
C ALA A 11 20.69 -20.85 9.93
N TYR A 12 19.57 -20.31 9.45
CA TYR A 12 19.46 -18.88 9.15
C TYR A 12 19.57 -18.01 10.40
N ARG A 13 18.94 -18.42 11.51
CA ARG A 13 19.03 -17.71 12.80
C ARG A 13 20.46 -17.72 13.34
N ALA A 14 21.15 -18.86 13.23
CA ALA A 14 22.54 -19.01 13.64
C ALA A 14 23.48 -18.15 12.76
N ALA A 15 23.30 -18.19 11.44
CA ALA A 15 24.07 -17.39 10.49
C ALA A 15 23.94 -15.87 10.77
N PHE A 16 22.72 -15.39 11.03
CA PHE A 16 22.51 -14.00 11.43
C PHE A 16 23.18 -13.66 12.77
N THR A 17 22.99 -14.52 13.78
CA THR A 17 23.57 -14.30 15.11
C THR A 17 25.09 -14.25 15.06
N GLN A 18 25.71 -15.10 14.24
CA GLN A 18 27.14 -15.07 13.96
C GLN A 18 27.54 -13.78 13.23
N ALA A 19 26.83 -13.39 12.17
CA ALA A 19 27.11 -12.14 11.45
C ALA A 19 26.99 -10.90 12.34
N LEU A 20 26.06 -10.92 13.30
CA LEU A 20 25.90 -9.88 14.32
C LEU A 20 27.08 -9.86 15.30
N ALA A 21 27.52 -11.02 15.78
CA ALA A 21 28.69 -11.15 16.66
C ALA A 21 29.99 -10.71 15.98
N ASP A 22 30.15 -11.01 14.70
CA ASP A 22 31.30 -10.62 13.87
C ASP A 22 31.27 -9.12 13.47
N GLY A 23 30.20 -8.39 13.79
CA GLY A 23 30.00 -7.00 13.37
C GLY A 23 29.74 -6.81 11.87
N ARG A 24 29.45 -7.89 11.13
CA ARG A 24 29.13 -7.87 9.69
C ARG A 24 27.68 -7.48 9.41
N SER A 25 26.78 -7.65 10.38
CA SER A 25 25.37 -7.29 10.26
C SER A 25 24.88 -6.55 11.51
N LYS A 26 23.83 -5.76 11.34
CA LYS A 26 23.10 -5.04 12.40
C LYS A 26 21.69 -5.62 12.53
N PRO A 27 21.10 -5.60 13.73
CA PRO A 27 19.70 -5.97 13.89
C PRO A 27 18.80 -4.90 13.29
N LEU A 28 17.61 -5.31 12.84
CA LEU A 28 16.55 -4.39 12.44
C LEU A 28 16.04 -3.62 13.67
N LEU A 29 16.65 -2.47 13.94
CA LEU A 29 16.27 -1.58 15.04
C LEU A 29 15.20 -0.59 14.59
N ILE A 30 14.06 -0.55 15.29
CA ILE A 30 12.96 0.35 14.95
C ILE A 30 13.42 1.83 14.92
N PRO A 31 14.08 2.38 15.95
CA PRO A 31 14.47 3.79 15.93
C PRO A 31 15.40 4.14 14.75
N GLN A 32 16.38 3.28 14.48
CA GLN A 32 17.34 3.47 13.40
C GLN A 32 16.68 3.36 12.03
N SER A 33 15.80 2.37 11.85
CA SER A 33 15.08 2.14 10.59
C SER A 33 14.14 3.27 10.23
N LEU A 34 13.56 3.93 11.25
CA LEU A 34 12.72 5.09 11.05
C LEU A 34 13.51 6.37 10.78
N LEU A 35 14.81 6.43 11.09
CA LEU A 35 15.60 7.66 10.99
C LEU A 35 15.63 8.22 9.57
N GLY A 36 16.16 7.45 8.62
CA GLY A 36 16.24 7.85 7.21
C GLY A 36 14.90 7.75 6.50
N ALA A 37 14.09 6.74 6.80
CA ALA A 37 12.83 6.50 6.10
C ALA A 37 11.71 7.48 6.49
N PHE A 38 11.71 8.00 7.73
CA PHE A 38 10.62 8.80 8.28
C PHE A 38 11.10 10.04 9.03
N ILE A 39 11.95 9.92 10.04
CA ILE A 39 12.22 11.01 11.01
C ILE A 39 12.85 12.22 10.34
N VAL A 40 13.98 12.05 9.65
CA VAL A 40 14.69 13.15 8.97
C VAL A 40 13.81 13.88 7.94
N PRO A 41 13.17 13.19 6.97
CA PRO A 41 12.30 13.87 6.00
C PRO A 41 11.07 14.52 6.67
N MET A 42 10.49 13.92 7.72
CA MET A 42 9.37 14.53 8.46
C MET A 42 9.78 15.80 9.18
N LEU A 43 10.92 15.79 9.88
CA LEU A 43 11.41 16.97 10.59
C LEU A 43 11.71 18.11 9.61
N TRP A 44 12.34 17.81 8.47
CA TRP A 44 12.58 18.81 7.43
C TRP A 44 11.27 19.37 6.87
N LEU A 45 10.30 18.52 6.55
CA LEU A 45 8.97 18.93 6.07
C LEU A 45 8.16 19.70 7.12
N THR A 46 8.51 19.61 8.41
CA THR A 46 7.85 20.36 9.49
C THR A 46 8.33 21.81 9.57
N ILE A 47 9.53 22.09 9.07
CA ILE A 47 10.10 23.45 9.04
C ILE A 47 9.53 24.21 7.84
N PRO A 48 8.83 25.34 8.03
CA PRO A 48 8.29 26.13 6.93
C PRO A 48 9.41 26.61 5.99
N HIS A 49 9.34 26.21 4.73
CA HIS A 49 10.28 26.60 3.69
C HIS A 49 9.62 27.30 2.49
N THR A 50 8.30 27.52 2.54
CA THR A 50 7.53 28.20 1.49
C THR A 50 8.03 29.63 1.19
N GLN A 51 8.54 30.33 2.20
CA GLN A 51 9.11 31.68 2.08
C GLN A 51 10.64 31.71 2.20
N ARG A 52 11.31 30.54 2.20
CA ARG A 52 12.75 30.41 2.47
C ARG A 52 13.45 29.61 1.35
N PRO A 53 13.77 30.24 0.20
CA PRO A 53 14.27 29.53 -0.97
C PRO A 53 15.61 28.81 -0.71
N LEU A 54 16.52 29.41 0.07
CA LEU A 54 17.78 28.77 0.44
C LEU A 54 17.57 27.51 1.29
N LEU A 55 16.66 27.58 2.27
CA LEU A 55 16.28 26.42 3.08
C LEU A 55 15.63 25.35 2.21
N TYR A 56 14.78 25.72 1.24
CA TYR A 56 14.16 24.76 0.34
C TYR A 56 15.19 23.97 -0.48
N GLN A 57 16.32 24.56 -0.87
CA GLN A 57 17.37 23.83 -1.60
C GLN A 57 18.08 22.76 -0.75
N THR A 58 18.03 22.85 0.58
CA THR A 58 18.59 21.81 1.47
C THR A 58 17.89 20.45 1.33
N ARG A 59 16.73 20.40 0.67
CA ARG A 59 16.03 19.15 0.29
C ARG A 59 16.93 18.14 -0.41
N TRP A 60 17.91 18.59 -1.19
CA TRP A 60 18.87 17.73 -1.88
C TRP A 60 19.86 17.10 -0.91
N LEU A 61 20.32 17.85 0.09
CA LEU A 61 21.18 17.33 1.16
C LEU A 61 20.42 16.31 2.02
N VAL A 62 19.16 16.62 2.36
CA VAL A 62 18.27 15.70 3.07
C VAL A 62 18.08 14.42 2.26
N MET A 63 17.79 14.53 0.96
CA MET A 63 17.62 13.36 0.11
C MET A 63 18.90 12.54 -0.03
N ALA A 64 20.06 13.19 -0.18
CA ALA A 64 21.36 12.50 -0.21
C ALA A 64 21.61 11.70 1.07
N PHE A 65 21.35 12.30 2.23
CA PHE A 65 21.42 11.59 3.52
C PHE A 65 20.47 10.39 3.54
N VAL A 66 19.20 10.57 3.16
CA VAL A 66 18.19 9.50 3.17
C VAL A 66 18.62 8.33 2.26
N VAL A 67 19.10 8.62 1.04
CA VAL A 67 19.59 7.59 0.11
C VAL A 67 20.76 6.81 0.71
N LEU A 68 21.79 7.51 1.17
CA LEU A 68 23.00 6.87 1.71
C LEU A 68 22.70 6.06 2.98
N PHE A 69 21.90 6.62 3.88
CA PHE A 69 21.51 5.97 5.12
C PHE A 69 20.66 4.73 4.86
N ASN A 70 19.64 4.83 4.00
CA ASN A 70 18.78 3.68 3.70
C ASN A 70 19.51 2.62 2.87
N ALA A 71 20.43 3.00 1.98
CA ALA A 71 21.29 2.03 1.29
C ALA A 71 22.15 1.25 2.29
N ASN A 72 22.76 1.95 3.26
CA ASN A 72 23.50 1.31 4.34
C ASN A 72 22.59 0.39 5.19
N LEU A 73 21.37 0.84 5.51
CA LEU A 73 20.38 0.06 6.25
C LEU A 73 20.02 -1.24 5.51
N ALA A 74 19.71 -1.16 4.21
CA ALA A 74 19.35 -2.31 3.39
C ALA A 74 20.49 -3.34 3.27
N LEU A 75 21.74 -2.87 3.16
CA LEU A 75 22.92 -3.73 2.99
C LEU A 75 23.35 -4.42 4.28
N HIS A 76 23.16 -3.79 5.43
CA HIS A 76 23.76 -4.27 6.68
C HIS A 76 22.75 -4.70 7.73
N SER A 77 21.45 -4.38 7.59
CA SER A 77 20.46 -4.67 8.63
C SER A 77 19.61 -5.87 8.26
N SER A 78 19.43 -6.77 9.22
CA SER A 78 18.62 -7.97 9.05
C SER A 78 18.01 -8.44 10.39
N SER A 79 17.42 -9.63 10.42
CA SER A 79 16.73 -10.16 11.59
C SER A 79 16.80 -11.69 11.66
N THR A 80 16.66 -12.23 12.88
CA THR A 80 16.36 -13.65 13.11
C THR A 80 14.98 -14.07 12.63
N ASN A 81 14.09 -13.11 12.35
CA ASN A 81 12.78 -13.34 11.77
C ASN A 81 12.84 -13.09 10.26
N MET A 82 12.54 -14.11 9.45
CA MET A 82 12.69 -14.08 7.99
C MET A 82 11.83 -13.01 7.31
N ALA A 83 10.67 -12.67 7.90
CA ALA A 83 9.85 -11.58 7.38
C ALA A 83 10.43 -10.22 7.74
N CYS A 84 10.95 -10.08 8.97
CA CYS A 84 11.62 -8.85 9.40
C CYS A 84 12.94 -8.63 8.64
N SER A 85 13.69 -9.69 8.32
CA SER A 85 14.90 -9.57 7.50
C SER A 85 14.57 -9.03 6.11
N TYR A 86 13.52 -9.54 5.46
CA TYR A 86 13.05 -9.00 4.18
C TYR A 86 12.46 -7.58 4.33
N ALA A 87 11.75 -7.31 5.43
CA ALA A 87 11.14 -6.02 5.70
C ALA A 87 12.18 -4.91 5.93
N ALA A 88 13.38 -5.23 6.42
CA ALA A 88 14.46 -4.26 6.61
C ALA A 88 14.78 -3.50 5.31
N GLY A 89 15.00 -4.24 4.23
CA GLY A 89 15.23 -3.69 2.90
C GLY A 89 14.00 -3.02 2.31
N LEU A 90 12.80 -3.57 2.53
CA LEU A 90 11.56 -2.92 2.12
C LEU A 90 11.41 -1.54 2.78
N ILE A 91 11.64 -1.42 4.09
CA ILE A 91 11.55 -0.15 4.83
C ILE A 91 12.57 0.86 4.28
N ALA A 92 13.81 0.41 4.01
CA ALA A 92 14.85 1.24 3.44
C ALA A 92 14.46 1.79 2.05
N ALA A 93 14.11 0.90 1.11
CA ALA A 93 13.78 1.30 -0.26
C ALA A 93 12.47 2.11 -0.32
N TRP A 94 11.45 1.69 0.44
CA TRP A 94 10.21 2.45 0.57
C TRP A 94 10.45 3.83 1.18
N GLY A 95 11.26 3.91 2.24
CA GLY A 95 11.65 5.15 2.89
C GLY A 95 12.29 6.12 1.90
N THR A 96 13.20 5.63 1.07
CA THR A 96 13.82 6.42 0.00
C THR A 96 12.81 6.88 -1.04
N ILE A 97 11.99 5.97 -1.58
CA ILE A 97 10.98 6.29 -2.62
C ILE A 97 9.94 7.28 -2.11
N SER A 98 9.43 7.08 -0.89
CA SER A 98 8.44 7.94 -0.26
C SER A 98 9.01 9.32 0.06
N SER A 99 10.22 9.37 0.62
CA SER A 99 10.92 10.63 0.89
C SER A 99 11.17 11.40 -0.39
N MET A 100 11.63 10.74 -1.45
CA MET A 100 11.87 11.39 -2.74
C MET A 100 10.57 11.94 -3.32
N ASN A 101 9.46 11.21 -3.20
CA ASN A 101 8.13 11.71 -3.59
C ASN A 101 7.71 12.96 -2.82
N LEU A 102 7.92 13.03 -1.50
CA LEU A 102 7.46 14.15 -0.67
C LEU A 102 8.43 15.35 -0.65
N VAL A 103 9.72 15.11 -0.79
CA VAL A 103 10.78 16.12 -0.64
C VAL A 103 11.25 16.66 -2.00
N ILE A 104 11.24 15.84 -3.05
CA ILE A 104 11.75 16.20 -4.38
C ILE A 104 10.60 16.31 -5.41
N TRP A 105 9.80 15.25 -5.59
CA TRP A 105 8.85 15.18 -6.71
C TRP A 105 7.58 16.01 -6.51
N LYS A 106 7.19 16.28 -5.27
CA LYS A 106 5.99 17.06 -4.95
C LYS A 106 6.30 18.29 -4.11
N PRO A 107 5.67 19.43 -4.41
CA PRO A 107 5.81 20.64 -3.60
C PRO A 107 4.89 20.56 -2.37
N THR A 108 5.28 19.76 -1.38
CA THR A 108 4.42 19.34 -0.26
C THR A 108 3.80 20.47 0.55
N GLN A 109 4.60 21.42 1.04
CA GLN A 109 4.03 22.54 1.81
C GLN A 109 3.21 23.53 0.96
N PHE A 110 3.35 23.49 -0.36
CA PHE A 110 2.70 24.44 -1.26
C PHE A 110 1.34 23.95 -1.76
N GLU A 111 1.22 22.65 -2.04
CA GLU A 111 0.04 22.08 -2.72
C GLU A 111 -0.78 21.13 -1.84
N ALA A 112 -0.18 20.44 -0.87
CA ALA A 112 -0.92 19.40 -0.16
C ALA A 112 -1.94 20.00 0.81
N ALA A 113 -3.12 19.37 0.86
CA ALA A 113 -4.17 19.69 1.81
C ALA A 113 -4.89 18.42 2.25
N ARG A 114 -5.20 18.32 3.54
CA ARG A 114 -5.96 17.21 4.13
C ARG A 114 -7.38 17.63 4.46
N ALA A 115 -8.32 16.70 4.37
CA ALA A 115 -9.66 16.86 4.89
C ALA A 115 -9.64 16.67 6.41
N ILE A 116 -10.13 17.66 7.15
CA ILE A 116 -10.31 17.60 8.60
C ILE A 116 -11.79 17.79 8.93
N LYS A 117 -12.23 17.15 10.01
CA LYS A 117 -13.58 17.30 10.55
C LYS A 117 -13.61 18.52 11.47
N VAL A 118 -14.58 19.41 11.29
CA VAL A 118 -14.78 20.62 12.10
C VAL A 118 -16.27 20.76 12.46
N GLN A 119 -16.56 21.37 13.59
CA GLN A 119 -17.94 21.74 13.95
C GLN A 119 -18.34 22.96 13.11
N ARG A 120 -19.50 22.92 12.44
CA ARG A 120 -20.04 24.08 11.76
C ARG A 120 -20.46 25.10 12.82
N ALA A 121 -19.91 26.31 12.76
CA ALA A 121 -20.38 27.40 13.60
C ALA A 121 -21.87 27.67 13.26
N PRO A 122 -22.74 27.89 14.26
CA PRO A 122 -24.12 28.24 14.00
C PRO A 122 -24.13 29.53 13.17
N GLU A 123 -24.80 29.50 12.02
CA GLU A 123 -25.07 30.70 11.24
C GLU A 123 -25.85 31.66 12.16
N HIS A 124 -25.16 32.67 12.71
CA HIS A 124 -25.86 33.77 13.37
C HIS A 124 -26.71 34.42 12.30
N GLY A 125 -28.00 34.12 12.34
CA GLY A 125 -29.02 34.76 11.53
C GLY A 125 -28.79 36.26 11.59
N ALA A 126 -28.71 36.88 10.42
CA ALA A 126 -28.73 38.33 10.30
C ALA A 126 -30.04 38.85 10.91
N ALA A 127 -30.00 39.18 12.19
CA ALA A 127 -31.07 39.83 12.92
C ALA A 127 -30.49 41.07 13.61
N GLY A 128 -30.89 42.24 13.11
CA GLY A 128 -30.82 43.50 13.85
C GLY A 128 -30.22 44.68 13.06
N GLY A 129 -31.07 45.54 12.51
CA GLY A 129 -30.66 46.83 11.94
C GLY A 129 -31.74 47.54 11.11
N THR A 130 -32.79 47.99 11.78
CA THR A 130 -34.01 48.65 11.26
C THR A 130 -33.78 50.04 10.65
N THR A 131 -34.53 50.35 9.57
CA THR A 131 -35.29 51.60 9.23
C THR A 131 -35.09 52.12 7.79
N GLY A 132 -36.21 52.32 7.10
CA GLY A 132 -36.28 52.95 5.79
C GLY A 132 -37.60 52.65 5.08
N GLN A 133 -38.63 53.47 5.35
CA GLN A 133 -39.93 53.44 4.68
C GLN A 133 -39.80 53.60 3.15
N GLY A 134 -40.67 52.91 2.40
CA GLY A 134 -40.85 53.14 0.98
C GLY A 134 -41.94 52.24 0.40
N ALA A 135 -43.13 52.81 0.19
CA ALA A 135 -44.28 52.16 -0.42
C ALA A 135 -44.01 51.72 -1.88
N GLY A 136 -44.64 50.62 -2.31
CA GLY A 136 -44.66 50.24 -3.73
C GLY A 136 -45.24 48.86 -4.02
N CYS A 137 -46.44 48.83 -4.56
CA CYS A 137 -47.13 47.68 -5.15
C CYS A 137 -46.27 46.86 -6.14
N SER A 138 -46.49 45.54 -6.19
CA SER A 138 -46.99 44.81 -7.37
C SER A 138 -46.54 43.34 -7.41
N ASN A 139 -47.52 42.44 -7.32
CA ASN A 139 -47.70 41.24 -8.14
C ASN A 139 -46.55 40.79 -9.08
N ARG A 140 -46.11 39.52 -8.96
CA ARG A 140 -46.45 38.46 -9.93
C ARG A 140 -45.83 37.08 -9.62
N ASN A 141 -46.71 36.09 -9.74
CA ASN A 141 -46.52 34.76 -10.33
C ASN A 141 -45.74 33.70 -9.55
N GLY A 142 -46.49 32.89 -8.82
CA GLY A 142 -46.15 31.50 -8.58
C GLY A 142 -46.22 30.65 -9.85
N LEU A 143 -45.36 29.64 -9.92
CA LEU A 143 -45.57 28.44 -10.71
C LEU A 143 -45.02 27.25 -9.91
N ARG A 144 -45.97 26.44 -9.44
CA ARG A 144 -45.79 25.09 -8.87
C ARG A 144 -44.80 24.27 -9.70
N ARG A 145 -43.79 23.66 -9.07
CA ARG A 145 -43.09 22.49 -9.63
C ARG A 145 -43.31 21.24 -8.77
N ARG A 146 -44.19 20.42 -9.33
CA ARG A 146 -44.49 18.99 -9.13
C ARG A 146 -43.43 18.17 -8.36
N LYS A 147 -43.90 17.54 -7.28
CA LYS A 147 -43.28 16.42 -6.55
C LYS A 147 -43.28 15.19 -7.48
N SER A 148 -42.12 14.60 -7.73
CA SER A 148 -41.98 13.28 -8.35
C SER A 148 -41.24 12.40 -7.37
N GLU A 149 -41.87 11.29 -7.01
CA GLU A 149 -41.37 10.27 -6.11
C GLU A 149 -40.27 9.42 -6.78
N GLY A 150 -39.38 8.86 -5.95
CA GLY A 150 -38.69 7.61 -6.23
C GLY A 150 -37.16 7.64 -6.24
N THR A 151 -36.51 7.72 -5.07
CA THR A 151 -35.48 6.74 -4.61
C THR A 151 -34.97 7.06 -3.20
N ALA A 152 -35.12 6.07 -2.31
CA ALA A 152 -34.57 5.87 -0.96
C ALA A 152 -33.89 7.07 -0.25
N ALA A 153 -34.65 7.71 0.65
CA ALA A 153 -34.15 8.59 1.69
C ALA A 153 -33.41 7.79 2.79
N GLU A 154 -32.36 8.39 3.34
CA GLU A 154 -31.66 7.92 4.54
C GLU A 154 -32.62 7.90 5.75
N PRO A 155 -32.52 6.92 6.67
CA PRO A 155 -33.34 6.94 7.87
C PRO A 155 -32.74 7.94 8.86
N THR A 156 -33.40 9.08 9.01
CA THR A 156 -33.27 10.00 10.14
C THR A 156 -33.80 9.31 11.40
N VAL A 157 -32.95 9.19 12.41
CA VAL A 157 -33.32 8.76 13.78
C VAL A 157 -33.77 9.98 14.57
N ASP A 158 -34.79 9.78 15.38
CA ASP A 158 -35.56 10.76 16.14
C ASP A 158 -34.73 11.71 17.04
N GLY A 159 -35.00 13.02 16.90
CA GLY A 159 -35.22 14.01 17.95
C GLY A 159 -34.19 14.24 19.08
N HIS A 160 -33.27 15.19 18.88
CA HIS A 160 -32.87 16.21 19.87
C HIS A 160 -32.36 17.49 19.15
N PRO A 161 -32.45 18.69 19.77
CA PRO A 161 -32.51 19.97 19.06
C PRO A 161 -31.14 20.55 18.68
N GLU A 162 -31.06 21.10 17.46
CA GLU A 162 -29.99 21.97 16.93
C GLU A 162 -28.55 21.42 17.03
N ASP A 163 -28.31 20.23 16.46
CA ASP A 163 -26.98 19.66 16.32
C ASP A 163 -26.13 20.47 15.32
N CYS A 164 -25.01 21.02 15.79
CA CYS A 164 -23.95 21.58 14.95
C CYS A 164 -23.53 20.54 13.90
N GLU A 165 -23.97 20.67 12.65
CA GLU A 165 -23.60 19.76 11.57
C GLU A 165 -22.08 19.68 11.48
N GLU A 166 -21.50 18.50 11.77
CA GLU A 166 -20.07 18.30 11.63
C GLU A 166 -19.71 18.24 10.14
N VAL A 167 -18.92 19.21 9.66
CA VAL A 167 -18.53 19.32 8.26
C VAL A 167 -17.05 18.99 8.06
N PHE A 168 -16.67 18.63 6.84
CA PHE A 168 -15.27 18.44 6.48
C PHE A 168 -14.77 19.66 5.70
N VAL A 169 -13.60 20.16 6.09
CA VAL A 169 -12.92 21.27 5.41
C VAL A 169 -11.50 20.88 5.01
N TRP A 170 -10.99 21.52 3.96
CA TRP A 170 -9.61 21.36 3.54
C TRP A 170 -8.67 22.20 4.41
N GLN A 171 -7.60 21.57 4.88
CA GLN A 171 -6.51 22.17 5.63
C GLN A 171 -5.19 22.04 4.85
N PRO A 172 -4.73 23.13 4.19
CA PRO A 172 -3.38 23.25 3.65
C PRO A 172 -2.30 23.18 4.75
N PHE A 173 -1.03 23.23 4.36
CA PHE A 173 0.08 23.25 5.33
C PHE A 173 -0.03 24.48 6.27
N PRO A 174 -0.10 24.29 7.59
CA PRO A 174 -0.30 25.38 8.53
C PRO A 174 1.03 26.07 8.86
N ALA A 175 1.55 26.88 7.93
CA ALA A 175 2.89 27.48 8.03
C ALA A 175 3.13 28.27 9.33
N GLU A 176 2.14 29.05 9.75
CA GLU A 176 2.20 29.95 10.91
C GLU A 176 1.85 29.24 12.25
N ALA A 177 1.42 27.98 12.22
CA ALA A 177 1.06 27.25 13.43
C ALA A 177 2.28 26.83 14.27
N PRO A 178 2.13 26.44 15.53
CA PRO A 178 3.22 25.87 16.32
C PRO A 178 3.85 24.62 15.68
N PHE A 179 5.07 24.30 16.08
CA PHE A 179 5.80 23.12 15.55
C PHE A 179 5.00 21.83 15.70
N SER A 180 4.32 21.63 16.83
CA SER A 180 3.51 20.43 17.10
C SER A 180 2.39 20.22 16.08
N GLU A 181 1.69 21.29 15.68
CA GLU A 181 0.62 21.22 14.69
C GLU A 181 1.16 20.91 13.29
N ARG A 182 2.26 21.55 12.90
CA ARG A 182 2.96 21.25 11.64
C ARG A 182 3.47 19.81 11.62
N PHE A 183 4.05 19.35 12.72
CA PHE A 183 4.55 17.99 12.86
C PHE A 183 3.40 16.98 12.74
N GLY A 184 2.27 17.22 13.42
CA GLY A 184 1.07 16.38 13.33
C GLY A 184 0.46 16.38 11.92
N TRP A 185 0.54 17.48 11.19
CA TRP A 185 0.13 17.54 9.78
C TRP A 185 1.06 16.69 8.88
N VAL A 186 2.38 16.81 9.06
CA VAL A 186 3.37 16.06 8.28
C VAL A 186 3.31 14.57 8.59
N LEU A 187 3.17 14.21 9.86
CA LEU A 187 3.02 12.83 10.31
C LEU A 187 1.75 12.17 9.72
N ASP A 188 0.64 12.90 9.66
CA ASP A 188 -0.57 12.41 8.99
C ASP A 188 -0.35 12.21 7.48
N LEU A 189 0.44 13.05 6.82
CA LEU A 189 0.77 12.88 5.41
C LEU A 189 1.67 11.65 5.17
N THR A 190 2.75 11.50 5.94
CA THR A 190 3.71 10.41 5.77
C THR A 190 3.10 9.05 6.09
N CYS A 191 2.16 8.99 7.03
CA CYS A 191 1.40 7.77 7.34
C CYS A 191 0.20 7.54 6.40
N SER A 192 0.05 8.31 5.32
CA SER A 192 -1.04 8.17 4.34
C SER A 192 -0.53 7.59 3.00
N PHE A 193 -0.31 6.27 2.94
CA PHE A 193 0.23 5.59 1.74
C PHE A 193 -0.49 5.94 0.44
N ARG A 194 -1.84 5.87 0.43
CA ARG A 194 -2.68 6.19 -0.73
C ARG A 194 -3.09 7.67 -0.82
N CYS A 195 -2.63 8.49 0.14
CA CYS A 195 -3.11 9.86 0.35
C CYS A 195 -4.65 9.96 0.42
N SER A 196 -5.31 8.91 0.92
CA SER A 196 -6.75 8.94 1.16
C SER A 196 -7.05 9.93 2.27
N GLY A 197 -7.98 10.85 2.05
CA GLY A 197 -8.15 12.01 2.94
C GLY A 197 -7.43 13.27 2.48
N TRP A 198 -6.61 13.20 1.44
CA TRP A 198 -5.83 14.32 0.93
C TRP A 198 -6.23 14.68 -0.50
N ASN A 199 -5.97 15.92 -0.89
CA ASN A 199 -6.15 16.38 -2.28
C ASN A 199 -5.22 15.67 -3.29
N TRP A 200 -4.29 14.84 -2.81
CA TRP A 200 -3.42 13.98 -3.61
C TRP A 200 -3.89 12.54 -3.72
N SER A 201 -5.05 12.20 -3.15
CA SER A 201 -5.64 10.86 -3.23
C SER A 201 -5.66 10.33 -4.67
N ILE A 202 -5.27 9.07 -4.87
CA ILE A 202 -5.27 8.43 -6.19
C ILE A 202 -6.70 8.29 -6.73
N SER A 203 -6.88 8.40 -8.04
CA SER A 203 -8.22 8.36 -8.67
C SER A 203 -8.90 6.99 -8.65
N SER A 204 -8.15 5.92 -8.36
CA SER A 204 -8.69 4.56 -8.30
C SER A 204 -9.49 4.28 -7.03
N ILE A 205 -9.29 5.04 -5.95
CA ILE A 205 -10.04 4.89 -4.70
C ILE A 205 -11.13 5.96 -4.54
N PRO A 206 -12.18 5.71 -3.74
CA PRO A 206 -13.18 6.72 -3.45
C PRO A 206 -12.51 7.99 -2.89
N ARG A 207 -12.76 9.12 -3.55
CA ARG A 207 -12.25 10.43 -3.14
C ARG A 207 -13.29 11.51 -3.46
N PRO A 208 -13.38 12.58 -2.66
CA PRO A 208 -14.20 13.73 -3.00
C PRO A 208 -13.70 14.39 -4.30
N GLN A 209 -14.54 15.23 -4.90
CA GLN A 209 -14.04 16.13 -5.94
C GLN A 209 -13.01 17.08 -5.34
N ILE A 210 -11.86 17.20 -6.01
CA ILE A 210 -10.75 18.02 -5.56
C ILE A 210 -10.72 19.29 -6.41
N PRO A 211 -10.94 20.48 -5.81
CA PRO A 211 -10.82 21.75 -6.51
C PRO A 211 -9.42 21.95 -7.12
N ARG A 212 -9.33 22.74 -8.20
CA ARG A 212 -8.04 23.08 -8.82
C ARG A 212 -7.09 23.79 -7.86
N GLN A 213 -7.65 24.64 -7.00
CA GLN A 213 -6.94 25.35 -5.95
C GLN A 213 -7.73 25.15 -4.67
N VAL A 214 -7.05 24.67 -3.63
CA VAL A 214 -7.64 24.41 -2.33
C VAL A 214 -7.25 25.56 -1.41
N ARG A 215 -8.24 26.27 -0.85
CA ARG A 215 -8.03 27.32 0.14
C ARG A 215 -8.29 26.78 1.55
N PRO A 216 -7.67 27.38 2.59
CA PRO A 216 -7.95 27.00 3.97
C PRO A 216 -9.44 27.17 4.29
N GLY A 217 -10.07 26.12 4.82
CA GLY A 217 -11.47 26.16 5.22
C GLY A 217 -12.47 25.83 4.11
N ASP A 218 -12.04 25.61 2.87
CA ASP A 218 -12.92 25.19 1.79
C ASP A 218 -13.64 23.89 2.15
N LEU A 219 -14.95 23.82 1.95
CA LEU A 219 -15.75 22.64 2.24
C LEU A 219 -15.33 21.47 1.34
N VAL A 220 -15.26 20.28 1.94
CA VAL A 220 -15.02 19.02 1.23
C VAL A 220 -16.36 18.48 0.73
N ASP A 221 -16.54 18.40 -0.59
CA ASP A 221 -17.73 17.80 -1.16
C ASP A 221 -17.71 16.27 -1.04
N LEU A 222 -18.34 15.77 0.03
CA LEU A 222 -18.53 14.34 0.26
C LEU A 222 -19.73 13.76 -0.51
N SER A 223 -20.67 14.61 -0.97
CA SER A 223 -21.91 14.19 -1.61
C SER A 223 -21.66 13.59 -2.99
N SER A 224 -20.68 14.12 -3.72
CA SER A 224 -20.26 13.60 -5.02
C SER A 224 -19.38 12.35 -4.95
N MET A 225 -18.95 11.94 -3.75
CA MET A 225 -18.00 10.84 -3.60
C MET A 225 -18.68 9.47 -3.83
N PRO A 226 -18.25 8.69 -4.83
CA PRO A 226 -18.87 7.40 -5.10
C PRO A 226 -18.64 6.42 -3.93
N ARG A 227 -19.58 5.49 -3.73
CA ARG A 227 -19.38 4.38 -2.79
C ARG A 227 -18.37 3.36 -3.32
N VAL A 228 -18.43 3.08 -4.62
CA VAL A 228 -17.54 2.16 -5.33
C VAL A 228 -16.99 2.88 -6.57
N THR A 229 -15.68 2.83 -6.79
CA THR A 229 -15.06 3.45 -7.98
C THR A 229 -15.21 2.59 -9.22
N GLU A 230 -14.89 3.15 -10.39
CA GLU A 230 -14.78 2.38 -11.65
C GLU A 230 -13.80 1.21 -11.56
N SER A 231 -12.71 1.37 -10.80
CA SER A 231 -11.76 0.29 -10.53
C SER A 231 -12.25 -0.73 -9.50
N GLY A 232 -13.41 -0.49 -8.86
CA GLY A 232 -14.05 -1.40 -7.92
C GLY A 232 -13.59 -1.26 -6.47
N TYR A 233 -12.96 -0.14 -6.11
CA TYR A 233 -12.61 0.15 -4.72
C TYR A 233 -13.82 0.66 -3.96
N GLU A 234 -14.12 0.08 -2.80
CA GLU A 234 -15.30 0.42 -2.00
C GLU A 234 -14.93 1.14 -0.70
N ARG A 235 -15.71 2.18 -0.34
CA ARG A 235 -15.72 2.78 1.01
C ARG A 235 -16.87 2.25 1.86
N CYS A 236 -16.62 2.10 3.15
CA CYS A 236 -17.67 1.77 4.12
C CYS A 236 -18.39 3.03 4.59
N LEU A 237 -19.71 2.95 4.78
CA LEU A 237 -20.55 4.07 5.23
C LEU A 237 -20.78 4.09 6.74
N THR A 238 -20.74 2.92 7.40
CA THR A 238 -20.96 2.80 8.84
C THR A 238 -19.78 2.11 9.52
N GLN A 239 -19.55 2.46 10.79
CA GLN A 239 -18.46 1.91 11.60
C GLN A 239 -18.61 0.40 11.82
N HIS A 240 -19.85 -0.05 12.05
CA HIS A 240 -20.19 -1.46 12.19
C HIS A 240 -19.84 -2.25 10.92
N HIS A 241 -20.27 -1.76 9.75
CA HIS A 241 -19.94 -2.43 8.49
C HIS A 241 -18.43 -2.43 8.23
N PHE A 242 -17.74 -1.32 8.48
CA PHE A 242 -16.28 -1.23 8.35
C PHE A 242 -15.56 -2.27 9.21
N THR A 243 -15.86 -2.29 10.51
CA THR A 243 -15.20 -3.17 11.47
C THR A 243 -15.50 -4.63 11.16
N ARG A 244 -16.78 -4.99 10.93
CA ARG A 244 -17.15 -6.36 10.56
C ARG A 244 -16.44 -6.79 9.27
N LYS A 245 -16.43 -5.97 8.23
CA LYS A 245 -15.80 -6.29 6.95
C LYS A 245 -14.29 -6.52 7.11
N ARG A 246 -13.59 -5.67 7.85
CA ARG A 246 -12.13 -5.81 8.09
C ARG A 246 -11.81 -7.03 8.96
N LEU A 247 -12.56 -7.26 10.02
CA LEU A 247 -12.38 -8.45 10.88
C LEU A 247 -12.69 -9.76 10.14
N SER A 248 -13.76 -9.81 9.34
CA SER A 248 -14.07 -10.99 8.52
C SER A 248 -12.97 -11.27 7.49
N LYS A 249 -12.41 -10.23 6.87
CA LYS A 249 -11.27 -10.36 5.95
C LYS A 249 -10.03 -10.87 6.68
N LEU A 250 -9.70 -10.30 7.83
CA LEU A 250 -8.59 -10.77 8.67
C LEU A 250 -8.75 -12.24 9.05
N ALA A 251 -9.92 -12.64 9.53
CA ALA A 251 -10.21 -14.03 9.89
C ALA A 251 -10.05 -14.97 8.68
N ALA A 252 -10.59 -14.59 7.52
CA ALA A 252 -10.45 -15.40 6.30
C ALA A 252 -8.98 -15.51 5.86
N MET A 253 -8.22 -14.41 5.83
CA MET A 253 -6.81 -14.43 5.44
C MET A 253 -5.95 -15.16 6.45
N TYR A 254 -6.28 -15.11 7.74
CA TYR A 254 -5.63 -15.89 8.79
C TYR A 254 -5.71 -17.39 8.49
N LEU A 255 -6.92 -17.90 8.18
CA LEU A 255 -7.12 -19.31 7.86
C LEU A 255 -6.37 -19.73 6.58
N VAL A 256 -6.34 -18.87 5.56
CA VAL A 256 -5.57 -19.12 4.34
C VAL A 256 -4.07 -19.16 4.64
N LEU A 257 -3.54 -18.23 5.42
CA LEU A 257 -2.13 -18.20 5.82
C LEU A 257 -1.76 -19.42 6.69
N ASP A 258 -2.66 -19.87 7.57
CA ASP A 258 -2.47 -21.11 8.33
C ASP A 258 -2.36 -22.32 7.38
N PHE A 259 -3.31 -22.45 6.46
CA PHE A 259 -3.31 -23.51 5.44
C PHE A 259 -2.04 -23.52 4.59
N LEU A 260 -1.66 -22.36 4.05
CA LEU A 260 -0.49 -22.24 3.19
C LEU A 260 0.77 -22.56 3.96
N SER A 261 0.97 -21.98 5.15
CA SER A 261 2.19 -22.23 5.91
C SER A 261 2.33 -23.67 6.43
N VAL A 262 1.23 -24.42 6.60
CA VAL A 262 1.31 -25.86 6.89
C VAL A 262 1.59 -26.68 5.63
N SER A 263 0.97 -26.30 4.50
CA SER A 263 1.07 -27.06 3.25
C SER A 263 2.41 -26.83 2.53
N MET A 264 2.90 -25.60 2.53
CA MET A 264 4.17 -25.22 1.90
C MET A 264 5.38 -25.86 2.59
N MET A 265 5.32 -26.10 3.90
CA MET A 265 6.39 -26.82 4.62
C MET A 265 6.51 -28.30 4.24
N LYS A 266 5.60 -28.82 3.41
CA LYS A 266 5.67 -30.20 2.87
C LYS A 266 6.34 -30.26 1.49
N ASP A 267 6.64 -29.12 0.87
CA ASP A 267 7.38 -29.03 -0.38
C ASP A 267 8.74 -28.34 -0.13
N PRO A 268 9.88 -29.05 -0.27
CA PRO A 268 11.22 -28.50 -0.05
C PRO A 268 11.51 -27.22 -0.82
N TYR A 269 10.86 -26.98 -1.97
CA TYR A 269 11.02 -25.74 -2.72
C TYR A 269 10.73 -24.49 -1.90
N PHE A 270 9.72 -24.51 -1.03
CA PHE A 270 9.40 -23.36 -0.18
C PHE A 270 10.33 -23.23 1.03
N ILE A 271 11.15 -24.25 1.30
CA ILE A 271 12.06 -24.29 2.44
C ILE A 271 13.45 -23.84 2.04
N VAL A 272 14.02 -24.45 1.00
CA VAL A 272 15.39 -24.20 0.54
C VAL A 272 15.46 -23.36 -0.73
N GLY A 273 14.34 -23.09 -1.39
CA GLY A 273 14.32 -22.36 -2.66
C GLY A 273 14.73 -23.20 -3.87
N PRO A 274 14.68 -22.61 -5.08
CA PRO A 274 14.96 -23.27 -6.35
C PRO A 274 16.43 -23.60 -6.59
N ASP A 275 17.34 -22.85 -5.97
CA ASP A 275 18.78 -22.91 -6.27
C ASP A 275 19.51 -24.00 -5.45
N ASN A 276 18.79 -24.65 -4.51
CA ASN A 276 19.31 -25.74 -3.71
C ASN A 276 18.78 -27.08 -4.20
N SER A 277 19.61 -28.13 -4.15
CA SER A 277 19.20 -29.49 -4.51
C SER A 277 18.29 -30.08 -3.44
N TYR A 278 17.17 -30.68 -3.84
CA TYR A 278 16.27 -31.40 -2.95
C TYR A 278 15.58 -32.55 -3.68
N GLU A 279 15.17 -33.57 -2.93
CA GLU A 279 14.32 -34.64 -3.46
C GLU A 279 12.84 -34.27 -3.37
N LEU A 280 12.08 -34.59 -4.42
CA LEU A 280 10.64 -34.42 -4.38
C LEU A 280 10.00 -35.42 -3.40
N PRO A 281 9.12 -34.96 -2.49
CA PRO A 281 8.32 -35.83 -1.64
C PRO A 281 7.53 -36.82 -2.49
N PRO A 282 7.27 -38.06 -2.01
CA PRO A 282 6.54 -39.09 -2.77
C PRO A 282 5.23 -38.61 -3.40
N ARG A 283 4.51 -37.72 -2.71
CA ARG A 283 3.23 -37.13 -3.17
C ARG A 283 3.37 -36.20 -4.39
N LEU A 284 4.56 -35.65 -4.62
CA LEU A 284 4.85 -34.73 -5.73
C LEU A 284 5.63 -35.40 -6.88
N ARG A 285 6.22 -36.58 -6.67
CA ARG A 285 7.04 -37.29 -7.69
C ARG A 285 6.29 -37.62 -8.99
N GLY A 286 4.97 -37.85 -8.90
CA GLY A 286 4.13 -38.16 -10.07
C GLY A 286 3.56 -36.94 -10.80
N ILE A 287 3.85 -35.73 -10.34
CA ILE A 287 3.30 -34.49 -10.90
C ILE A 287 4.24 -33.97 -11.98
N SER A 288 3.69 -33.57 -13.14
CA SER A 288 4.49 -32.99 -14.21
C SER A 288 5.14 -31.66 -13.79
N PRO A 289 6.31 -31.29 -14.33
CA PRO A 289 7.03 -30.08 -13.93
C PRO A 289 6.20 -28.79 -14.09
N TRP A 290 5.40 -28.67 -15.15
CA TRP A 290 4.53 -27.51 -15.36
C TRP A 290 3.42 -27.41 -14.30
N LEU A 291 2.88 -28.54 -13.86
CA LEU A 291 1.79 -28.54 -12.88
C LEU A 291 2.33 -28.26 -11.49
N LEU A 292 3.54 -28.75 -11.20
CA LEU A 292 4.28 -28.42 -10.00
C LEU A 292 4.58 -26.92 -9.92
N LEU A 293 5.03 -26.32 -11.02
CA LEU A 293 5.22 -24.87 -11.11
C LEU A 293 3.90 -24.13 -10.87
N ALA A 294 2.84 -24.47 -11.59
CA ALA A 294 1.53 -23.82 -11.47
C ALA A 294 0.98 -23.87 -10.02
N TYR A 295 1.12 -25.02 -9.35
CA TYR A 295 0.77 -25.17 -7.94
C TYR A 295 1.60 -24.23 -7.05
N ARG A 296 2.91 -24.20 -7.23
CA ARG A 296 3.81 -23.36 -6.44
C ARG A 296 3.48 -21.87 -6.62
N GLU A 297 3.23 -21.45 -7.85
CA GLU A 297 2.84 -20.08 -8.15
C GLU A 297 1.47 -19.71 -7.58
N ALA A 298 0.49 -20.61 -7.66
CA ALA A 298 -0.82 -20.37 -7.06
C ALA A 298 -0.74 -20.22 -5.53
N PHE A 299 0.08 -21.06 -4.87
CA PHE A 299 0.28 -21.00 -3.42
C PHE A 299 1.00 -19.70 -3.01
N CYS A 300 2.05 -19.32 -3.72
CA CYS A 300 2.74 -18.05 -3.48
C CYS A 300 1.82 -16.85 -3.71
N LEU A 301 1.06 -16.82 -4.80
CA LEU A 301 0.12 -15.74 -5.09
C LEU A 301 -0.94 -15.63 -3.99
N ALA A 302 -1.53 -16.76 -3.56
CA ALA A 302 -2.48 -16.78 -2.46
C ALA A 302 -1.85 -16.25 -1.16
N GLY A 303 -0.62 -16.66 -0.84
CA GLY A 303 0.12 -16.19 0.33
C GLY A 303 0.35 -14.68 0.32
N VAL A 304 0.83 -14.14 -0.81
CA VAL A 304 1.06 -12.70 -0.99
C VAL A 304 -0.26 -11.92 -0.89
N LEU A 305 -1.31 -12.37 -1.58
CA LEU A 305 -2.62 -11.72 -1.52
C LEU A 305 -3.18 -11.70 -0.09
N SER A 306 -3.07 -12.82 0.63
CA SER A 306 -3.55 -12.93 2.01
C SER A 306 -2.74 -12.08 2.98
N ALA A 307 -1.41 -12.06 2.86
CA ALA A 307 -0.55 -11.22 3.69
C ALA A 307 -0.84 -9.72 3.46
N VAL A 308 -0.96 -9.28 2.20
CA VAL A 308 -1.27 -7.89 1.85
C VAL A 308 -2.65 -7.48 2.36
N GLU A 309 -3.69 -8.29 2.13
CA GLU A 309 -5.04 -8.01 2.62
C GLU A 309 -5.07 -7.95 4.15
N ALA A 310 -4.39 -8.87 4.85
CA ALA A 310 -4.35 -8.91 6.30
C ALA A 310 -3.63 -7.69 6.88
N VAL A 311 -2.41 -7.40 6.42
CA VAL A 311 -1.60 -6.27 6.92
C VAL A 311 -2.32 -4.95 6.71
N PHE A 312 -2.88 -4.69 5.53
CA PHE A 312 -3.58 -3.42 5.28
C PHE A 312 -4.95 -3.35 5.96
N SER A 313 -5.63 -4.48 6.18
CA SER A 313 -6.87 -4.50 6.98
C SER A 313 -6.59 -4.21 8.46
N LEU A 314 -5.51 -4.77 9.00
CA LEU A 314 -5.06 -4.49 10.37
C LEU A 314 -4.62 -3.04 10.50
N ASN A 315 -3.86 -2.51 9.53
CA ASN A 315 -3.49 -1.11 9.48
C ASN A 315 -4.73 -0.20 9.44
N ASP A 316 -5.73 -0.50 8.61
CA ASP A 316 -6.98 0.27 8.57
C ASP A 316 -7.69 0.30 9.93
N LEU A 317 -7.79 -0.84 10.61
CA LEU A 317 -8.37 -0.92 11.96
C LEU A 317 -7.56 -0.12 12.98
N ALA A 318 -6.23 -0.23 12.95
CA ALA A 318 -5.35 0.54 13.84
C ALA A 318 -5.47 2.05 13.59
N GLN A 319 -5.43 2.47 12.33
CA GLN A 319 -5.61 3.87 11.91
C GLN A 319 -6.97 4.44 12.35
N TYR A 320 -8.02 3.65 12.22
CA TYR A 320 -9.36 4.09 12.60
C TYR A 320 -9.60 4.08 14.11
N TRP A 321 -9.21 3.03 14.83
CA TRP A 321 -9.55 2.89 16.26
C TRP A 321 -8.51 3.48 17.21
N LEU A 322 -7.22 3.36 16.88
CA LEU A 322 -6.13 3.85 17.74
C LEU A 322 -5.77 5.30 17.43
N PHE A 323 -5.73 5.67 16.15
CA PHE A 323 -5.22 6.98 15.72
C PHE A 323 -6.29 8.06 15.49
N LYS A 324 -7.60 7.73 15.53
CA LYS A 324 -8.66 8.74 15.37
C LYS A 324 -8.68 9.80 16.46
N SER A 325 -8.25 9.46 17.67
CA SER A 325 -8.20 10.40 18.80
C SER A 325 -7.05 11.39 18.68
N LEU A 326 -5.93 10.96 18.09
CA LEU A 326 -4.74 11.78 17.87
C LEU A 326 -4.85 12.65 16.62
N PHE A 327 -5.56 12.18 15.59
CA PHE A 327 -5.71 12.89 14.33
C PHE A 327 -7.20 12.93 13.93
N PRO A 328 -7.86 14.11 14.06
CA PRO A 328 -9.27 14.25 13.66
C PRO A 328 -9.55 13.84 12.21
N SER A 329 -8.55 13.98 11.33
CA SER A 329 -8.64 13.54 9.94
C SER A 329 -8.85 12.02 9.81
N ARG A 330 -8.42 11.20 10.78
CA ARG A 330 -8.45 9.72 10.74
C ARG A 330 -9.80 9.13 11.14
N ALA A 331 -10.70 9.92 11.72
CA ALA A 331 -12.05 9.49 12.07
C ALA A 331 -12.97 9.28 10.83
N ALA A 332 -12.52 9.68 9.64
CA ALA A 332 -13.27 9.57 8.40
C ALA A 332 -13.22 8.16 7.79
N LEU A 333 -14.33 7.42 7.85
CA LEU A 333 -14.45 6.06 7.31
C LEU A 333 -14.08 5.95 5.82
N TRP A 334 -14.36 6.99 5.03
CA TRP A 334 -14.07 7.01 3.61
C TRP A 334 -12.56 7.01 3.31
N ARG A 335 -11.70 7.29 4.30
CA ARG A 335 -10.25 7.15 4.14
C ARG A 335 -9.81 5.69 3.99
N HIS A 336 -10.60 4.75 4.49
CA HIS A 336 -10.29 3.33 4.57
C HIS A 336 -10.98 2.53 3.45
N ALA A 337 -10.62 2.82 2.21
CA ALA A 337 -11.11 2.08 1.04
C ALA A 337 -10.62 0.62 1.05
N SER A 338 -11.32 -0.28 0.35
CA SER A 338 -10.91 -1.69 0.19
C SER A 338 -9.45 -1.83 -0.29
N VAL A 339 -8.77 -2.91 0.12
CA VAL A 339 -7.36 -3.09 -0.21
C VAL A 339 -7.17 -3.32 -1.71
N PHE A 340 -7.97 -4.21 -2.31
CA PHE A 340 -8.00 -4.50 -3.76
C PHE A 340 -9.24 -3.91 -4.44
N GLY A 341 -9.14 -3.76 -5.76
CA GLY A 341 -10.24 -3.39 -6.64
C GLY A 341 -11.05 -4.60 -7.14
N SER A 342 -11.88 -4.39 -8.16
CA SER A 342 -12.67 -5.46 -8.78
C SER A 342 -11.81 -6.31 -9.72
N PHE A 343 -11.93 -7.63 -9.63
CA PHE A 343 -11.29 -8.56 -10.56
C PHE A 343 -11.79 -8.43 -12.00
N SER A 344 -12.96 -7.78 -12.20
CA SER A 344 -13.45 -7.46 -13.55
C SER A 344 -12.46 -6.60 -14.35
N ASN A 345 -11.59 -5.83 -13.69
CA ASN A 345 -10.52 -5.10 -14.39
C ASN A 345 -9.58 -6.05 -15.15
N VAL A 346 -9.25 -7.22 -14.59
CA VAL A 346 -8.42 -8.23 -15.27
C VAL A 346 -9.14 -8.78 -16.49
N LEU A 347 -10.44 -9.08 -16.35
CA LEU A 347 -11.26 -9.54 -17.47
C LEU A 347 -11.35 -8.48 -18.56
N ASP A 348 -11.58 -7.21 -18.22
CA ASP A 348 -11.82 -6.14 -19.19
C ASP A 348 -10.55 -5.57 -19.80
N ARG A 349 -9.42 -5.57 -19.07
CA ARG A 349 -8.16 -4.89 -19.46
C ARG A 349 -6.92 -5.77 -19.36
N GLY A 350 -7.05 -7.06 -19.06
CA GLY A 350 -5.94 -8.01 -19.02
C GLY A 350 -4.87 -7.66 -17.99
N LEU A 351 -3.61 -7.78 -18.39
CA LEU A 351 -2.45 -7.52 -17.54
C LEU A 351 -2.38 -6.06 -17.05
N ALA A 352 -2.81 -5.10 -17.89
CA ALA A 352 -2.93 -3.71 -17.49
C ALA A 352 -4.02 -3.53 -16.41
N GLY A 353 -5.10 -4.32 -16.50
CA GLY A 353 -6.15 -4.38 -15.49
C GLY A 353 -5.71 -5.02 -14.17
N TRP A 354 -4.85 -6.03 -14.24
CA TRP A 354 -4.23 -6.67 -13.08
C TRP A 354 -3.48 -5.66 -12.22
N TRP A 355 -2.47 -5.00 -12.79
CA TRP A 355 -1.61 -4.07 -12.05
C TRP A 355 -2.22 -2.68 -11.87
N GLY A 356 -2.99 -2.20 -12.85
CA GLY A 356 -3.50 -0.83 -12.89
C GLY A 356 -4.88 -0.62 -12.26
N GLY A 357 -5.64 -1.69 -11.98
CA GLY A 357 -7.00 -1.61 -11.43
C GLY A 357 -7.24 -2.55 -10.26
N TRP A 358 -6.95 -3.84 -10.41
CA TRP A 358 -7.26 -4.84 -9.38
C TRP A 358 -6.27 -4.84 -8.22
N TRP A 359 -4.96 -4.84 -8.49
CA TRP A 359 -3.89 -4.87 -7.49
C TRP A 359 -3.96 -3.67 -6.53
N HIS A 360 -3.48 -3.79 -5.30
CA HIS A 360 -3.81 -2.95 -4.13
C HIS A 360 -3.54 -1.42 -4.20
N GLN A 361 -2.95 -0.90 -5.28
CA GLN A 361 -2.63 0.52 -5.54
C GLN A 361 -1.95 1.30 -4.39
N THR A 362 -1.38 0.63 -3.38
CA THR A 362 -0.98 1.32 -2.13
C THR A 362 0.26 2.18 -2.31
N PHE A 363 1.15 1.78 -3.22
CA PHE A 363 2.37 2.50 -3.57
C PHE A 363 2.27 3.27 -4.90
N ARG A 364 1.07 3.30 -5.50
CA ARG A 364 0.86 3.80 -6.86
C ARG A 364 1.34 5.24 -7.03
N GLN A 365 1.02 6.09 -6.05
CA GLN A 365 1.36 7.51 -6.13
C GLN A 365 2.87 7.73 -6.17
N GLN A 366 3.60 7.00 -5.34
CA GLN A 366 5.04 7.15 -5.19
C GLN A 366 5.75 6.59 -6.44
N PHE A 367 5.31 5.45 -6.95
CA PHE A 367 5.84 4.88 -8.19
C PHE A 367 5.59 5.76 -9.42
N LEU A 368 4.46 6.47 -9.47
CA LEU A 368 4.16 7.44 -10.54
C LEU A 368 4.78 8.82 -10.33
N ALA A 369 5.38 9.10 -9.18
CA ALA A 369 5.84 10.45 -8.85
C ALA A 369 6.92 10.98 -9.81
N PRO A 370 7.96 10.22 -10.20
CA PRO A 370 8.98 10.72 -11.12
C PRO A 370 8.41 11.08 -12.50
N SER A 371 7.56 10.24 -13.08
CA SER A 371 6.95 10.50 -14.39
C SER A 371 5.96 11.67 -14.34
N THR A 372 5.22 11.80 -13.24
CA THR A 372 4.34 12.96 -12.99
C THR A 372 5.16 14.24 -12.87
N TYR A 373 6.30 14.20 -12.18
CA TYR A 373 7.22 15.33 -12.08
C TYR A 373 7.75 15.72 -13.46
N MET A 374 8.19 14.76 -14.26
CA MET A 374 8.69 15.01 -15.62
C MET A 374 7.63 15.62 -16.54
N LEU A 375 6.38 15.16 -16.46
CA LEU A 375 5.25 15.74 -17.18
C LEU A 375 4.98 17.19 -16.75
N ARG A 376 5.02 17.49 -15.44
CA ARG A 376 4.79 18.84 -14.92
C ARG A 376 5.85 19.84 -15.36
N HIS A 377 7.10 19.40 -15.50
CA HIS A 377 8.24 20.24 -15.87
C HIS A 377 8.51 20.26 -17.38
N GLY A 378 7.66 19.61 -18.20
CA GLY A 378 7.81 19.59 -19.65
C GLY A 378 8.92 18.68 -20.19
N TYR A 379 9.54 17.83 -19.36
CA TYR A 379 10.51 16.82 -19.81
C TYR A 379 9.84 15.66 -20.57
N LEU A 380 8.54 15.44 -20.32
CA LEU A 380 7.70 14.52 -21.07
C LEU A 380 6.47 15.26 -21.57
N GLU A 381 6.06 14.99 -22.81
CA GLU A 381 4.85 15.58 -23.39
C GLU A 381 3.61 14.75 -23.04
N LYS A 382 2.63 15.41 -22.43
CA LYS A 382 1.39 14.77 -21.97
C LYS A 382 0.58 14.20 -23.13
N GLY A 383 0.14 12.95 -23.00
CA GLY A 383 -0.69 12.27 -24.00
C GLY A 383 0.13 11.55 -25.09
N THR A 384 1.45 11.68 -25.10
CA THR A 384 2.31 10.93 -26.01
C THR A 384 2.50 9.48 -25.56
N ARG A 385 2.78 8.59 -26.52
CA ARG A 385 3.13 7.19 -26.22
C ARG A 385 4.41 7.10 -25.39
N THR A 386 5.39 7.95 -25.69
CA THR A 386 6.67 8.01 -24.96
C THR A 386 6.45 8.30 -23.48
N ALA A 387 5.58 9.26 -23.15
CA ALA A 387 5.26 9.56 -21.76
C ALA A 387 4.59 8.38 -21.04
N THR A 388 3.66 7.69 -21.70
CA THR A 388 3.01 6.50 -21.16
C THR A 388 4.01 5.37 -20.91
N ILE A 389 4.87 5.08 -21.89
CA ILE A 389 5.91 4.04 -21.78
C ILE A 389 6.86 4.38 -20.63
N ALA A 390 7.40 5.59 -20.60
CA ALA A 390 8.31 6.04 -19.53
C ALA A 390 7.66 5.90 -18.15
N ALA A 391 6.39 6.32 -18.00
CA ALA A 391 5.67 6.21 -16.74
C ALA A 391 5.48 4.75 -16.27
N ILE A 392 5.15 3.84 -17.19
CA ILE A 392 4.97 2.42 -16.88
C ILE A 392 6.31 1.80 -16.46
N PHE A 393 7.38 2.00 -17.23
CA PHE A 393 8.70 1.46 -16.91
C PHE A 393 9.26 2.01 -15.60
N MET A 394 9.17 3.32 -15.35
CA MET A 394 9.61 3.92 -14.09
C MET A 394 8.84 3.37 -12.88
N SER A 395 7.54 3.10 -13.04
CA SER A 395 6.71 2.55 -11.97
C SER A 395 7.10 1.12 -11.64
N PHE A 396 7.22 0.27 -12.65
CA PHE A 396 7.61 -1.13 -12.47
C PHE A 396 9.06 -1.28 -12.01
N PHE A 397 9.97 -0.42 -12.48
CA PHE A 397 11.35 -0.40 -12.01
C PHE A 397 11.44 -0.10 -10.51
N GLN A 398 10.73 0.94 -10.03
CA GLN A 398 10.67 1.25 -8.59
C GLN A 398 10.05 0.11 -7.76
N SER A 399 9.00 -0.54 -8.28
CA SER A 399 8.44 -1.74 -7.64
C SER A 399 9.47 -2.87 -7.55
N GLY A 400 10.24 -3.08 -8.62
CA GLY A 400 11.33 -4.05 -8.66
C GLY A 400 12.46 -3.76 -7.67
N LEU A 401 12.90 -2.50 -7.58
CA LEU A 401 13.93 -2.07 -6.62
C LEU A 401 13.48 -2.24 -5.17
N LEU A 402 12.21 -1.97 -4.88
CA LEU A 402 11.64 -2.19 -3.55
C LEU A 402 11.82 -3.65 -3.13
N HIS A 403 11.44 -4.60 -3.99
CA HIS A 403 11.56 -6.03 -3.70
C HIS A 403 13.01 -6.53 -3.74
N ALA A 404 13.86 -5.98 -4.62
CA ALA A 404 15.30 -6.25 -4.62
C ALA A 404 15.94 -5.90 -3.28
N ALA A 405 15.55 -4.76 -2.68
CA ALA A 405 16.07 -4.37 -1.38
C ALA A 405 15.71 -5.37 -0.27
N GLY A 406 14.48 -5.90 -0.27
CA GLY A 406 14.10 -6.96 0.68
C GLY A 406 14.88 -8.26 0.47
N SER A 407 15.18 -8.59 -0.79
CA SER A 407 16.05 -9.71 -1.15
C SER A 407 17.49 -9.51 -0.64
N ILE A 408 18.03 -8.29 -0.74
CA ILE A 408 19.37 -7.92 -0.24
C ILE A 408 19.48 -8.02 1.28
N SER A 409 18.45 -7.60 2.02
CA SER A 409 18.47 -7.59 3.48
C SER A 409 18.15 -8.95 4.11
N SER A 410 17.84 -9.95 3.29
CA SER A 410 17.61 -11.32 3.76
C SER A 410 18.93 -12.01 4.13
N ILE A 411 18.87 -12.94 5.07
CA ILE A 411 20.06 -13.69 5.54
C ILE A 411 20.61 -14.66 4.50
N PRO A 412 19.80 -15.54 3.89
CA PRO A 412 20.32 -16.42 2.85
C PRO A 412 20.77 -15.62 1.63
N GLU A 413 21.70 -16.20 0.87
CA GLU A 413 22.08 -15.64 -0.42
C GLU A 413 20.90 -15.75 -1.40
N THR A 414 20.56 -14.62 -2.00
CA THR A 414 19.45 -14.46 -2.94
C THR A 414 19.95 -13.92 -4.27
N LYS A 415 19.02 -13.68 -5.22
CA LYS A 415 19.34 -13.07 -6.51
C LYS A 415 18.52 -11.78 -6.68
N PRO A 416 18.96 -10.65 -6.10
CA PRO A 416 18.17 -9.41 -6.06
C PRO A 416 17.72 -8.87 -7.42
N TRP A 417 18.40 -9.25 -8.52
CA TRP A 417 18.04 -8.87 -9.88
C TRP A 417 16.74 -9.53 -10.37
N ARG A 418 16.34 -10.68 -9.81
CA ARG A 418 15.13 -11.42 -10.23
C ARG A 418 13.87 -10.57 -10.10
N SER A 419 13.73 -9.88 -8.97
CA SER A 419 12.59 -8.99 -8.69
C SER A 419 12.47 -7.84 -9.72
N PRO A 420 13.51 -7.00 -9.98
CA PRO A 420 13.50 -6.00 -11.05
C PRO A 420 13.13 -6.55 -12.43
N VAL A 421 13.70 -7.69 -12.83
CA VAL A 421 13.39 -8.30 -14.12
C VAL A 421 11.92 -8.72 -14.18
N PHE A 422 11.38 -9.36 -13.14
CA PHE A 422 9.96 -9.72 -13.06
C PHE A 422 9.05 -8.52 -13.29
N PHE A 423 9.25 -7.43 -12.54
CA PHE A 423 8.38 -6.25 -12.63
C PHE A 423 8.54 -5.53 -13.97
N LEU A 424 9.76 -5.39 -14.51
CA LEU A 424 9.98 -4.81 -15.83
C LEU A 424 9.31 -5.63 -16.95
N LEU A 425 9.31 -6.96 -16.84
CA LEU A 425 8.59 -7.82 -17.78
C LEU A 425 7.07 -7.60 -17.74
N GLN A 426 6.50 -7.08 -16.66
CA GLN A 426 5.08 -6.71 -16.64
C GLN A 426 4.79 -5.49 -17.52
N ALA A 427 5.70 -4.51 -17.55
CA ALA A 427 5.64 -3.39 -18.49
C ALA A 427 5.66 -3.88 -19.94
N VAL A 428 6.59 -4.79 -20.24
CA VAL A 428 6.71 -5.44 -21.57
C VAL A 428 5.42 -6.18 -21.91
N GLY A 429 4.90 -7.00 -20.99
CA GLY A 429 3.68 -7.78 -21.18
C GLY A 429 2.46 -6.91 -21.48
N ILE A 430 2.33 -5.76 -20.81
CA ILE A 430 1.26 -4.80 -21.08
C ILE A 430 1.36 -4.27 -22.52
N MET A 431 2.54 -3.89 -22.97
CA MET A 431 2.75 -3.38 -24.33
C MET A 431 2.52 -4.47 -25.39
N VAL A 432 2.99 -5.70 -25.13
CA VAL A 432 2.75 -6.85 -26.01
C VAL A 432 1.25 -7.14 -26.11
N GLN A 433 0.53 -7.16 -24.98
CA GLN A 433 -0.91 -7.37 -24.97
C GLN A 433 -1.65 -6.28 -25.74
N GLU A 434 -1.30 -5.02 -25.54
CA GLU A 434 -1.92 -3.89 -26.23
C GLU A 434 -1.66 -3.94 -27.73
N GLY A 435 -0.41 -4.22 -28.14
CA GLY A 435 -0.02 -4.39 -29.53
C GLY A 435 -0.76 -5.54 -30.22
N LEU A 436 -0.81 -6.72 -29.59
CA LEU A 436 -1.54 -7.87 -30.09
C LEU A 436 -3.04 -7.59 -30.18
N SER A 437 -3.63 -6.99 -29.14
CA SER A 437 -5.04 -6.61 -29.12
C SER A 437 -5.39 -5.64 -30.25
N LYS A 438 -4.50 -4.68 -30.53
CA LYS A 438 -4.66 -3.74 -31.64
C LYS A 438 -4.56 -4.45 -32.99
N ALA A 439 -3.56 -5.31 -33.19
CA ALA A 439 -3.38 -6.06 -34.43
C ALA A 439 -4.58 -6.97 -34.73
N ILE A 440 -5.06 -7.74 -33.73
CA ILE A 440 -6.24 -8.61 -33.89
C ILE A 440 -7.48 -7.79 -34.25
N ARG A 441 -7.71 -6.65 -33.58
CA ARG A 441 -8.85 -5.77 -33.89
C ARG A 441 -8.74 -5.13 -35.26
N SER A 442 -7.53 -4.82 -35.72
CA SER A 442 -7.33 -4.22 -37.05
C SER A 442 -7.44 -5.24 -38.19
N CYS A 443 -7.01 -6.49 -37.98
CA CYS A 443 -6.87 -7.45 -39.07
C CYS A 443 -7.91 -8.58 -39.07
N LEU A 444 -8.35 -9.05 -37.90
CA LEU A 444 -9.12 -10.29 -37.79
C LEU A 444 -10.55 -10.07 -37.27
N LEU A 445 -10.67 -9.36 -36.14
CA LEU A 445 -11.93 -9.23 -35.41
C LEU A 445 -12.09 -7.79 -34.87
N PRO A 446 -12.61 -6.84 -35.67
CA PRO A 446 -12.75 -5.44 -35.27
C PRO A 446 -13.64 -5.21 -34.04
N ARG A 447 -14.65 -6.05 -33.85
CA ARG A 447 -15.59 -5.98 -32.72
C ARG A 447 -15.75 -7.37 -32.10
N PRO A 448 -14.76 -7.84 -31.31
CA PRO A 448 -14.85 -9.16 -30.71
C PRO A 448 -16.00 -9.17 -29.68
N PRO A 449 -16.77 -10.27 -29.58
CA PRO A 449 -17.76 -10.44 -28.52
C PRO A 449 -17.11 -10.24 -27.14
N ARG A 450 -17.84 -9.61 -26.20
CA ARG A 450 -17.30 -9.27 -24.87
C ARG A 450 -16.75 -10.49 -24.13
N ALA A 451 -17.42 -11.63 -24.21
CA ALA A 451 -16.97 -12.87 -23.58
C ALA A 451 -15.62 -13.34 -24.15
N LEU A 452 -15.45 -13.30 -25.47
CA LEU A 452 -14.20 -13.66 -26.14
C LEU A 452 -13.07 -12.70 -25.75
N ALA A 453 -13.33 -11.39 -25.75
CA ALA A 453 -12.34 -10.39 -25.34
C ALA A 453 -11.91 -10.60 -23.88
N ARG A 454 -12.87 -10.87 -22.98
CA ARG A 454 -12.59 -11.14 -21.56
C ARG A 454 -11.79 -12.44 -21.36
N ALA A 455 -12.15 -13.49 -22.07
CA ALA A 455 -11.43 -14.76 -22.03
C ALA A 455 -9.99 -14.59 -22.55
N ALA A 456 -9.80 -13.89 -23.67
CA ALA A 456 -8.47 -13.61 -24.22
C ALA A 456 -7.62 -12.74 -23.28
N ASN A 457 -8.20 -11.72 -22.66
CA ASN A 457 -7.52 -10.87 -21.68
C ASN A 457 -7.07 -11.66 -20.45
N MET A 458 -7.95 -12.50 -19.91
CA MET A 458 -7.66 -13.36 -18.77
C MET A 458 -6.59 -14.39 -19.11
N LEU A 459 -6.73 -15.08 -20.25
CA LEU A 459 -5.77 -16.08 -20.72
C LEU A 459 -4.38 -15.45 -20.92
N PHE A 460 -4.31 -14.29 -21.56
CA PHE A 460 -3.03 -13.59 -21.74
C PHE A 460 -2.42 -13.22 -20.39
N ALA A 461 -3.20 -12.62 -19.47
CA ALA A 461 -2.69 -12.20 -18.17
C ALA A 461 -2.16 -13.39 -17.36
N VAL A 462 -2.92 -14.49 -17.30
CA VAL A 462 -2.51 -15.72 -16.59
C VAL A 462 -1.29 -16.36 -17.24
N ALA A 463 -1.27 -16.50 -18.57
CA ALA A 463 -0.14 -17.09 -19.28
C ALA A 463 1.13 -16.25 -19.12
N TRP A 464 1.04 -14.92 -19.24
CA TRP A 464 2.17 -14.01 -19.05
C TRP A 464 2.72 -14.07 -17.63
N LEU A 465 1.84 -14.05 -16.62
CA LEU A 465 2.26 -14.18 -15.23
C LEU A 465 2.86 -15.56 -14.98
N TYR A 466 2.27 -16.65 -15.50
CA TYR A 466 2.82 -18.00 -15.35
C TYR A 466 4.24 -18.15 -15.95
N MET A 467 4.52 -17.48 -17.07
CA MET A 467 5.85 -17.51 -17.68
C MET A 467 6.89 -16.66 -16.92
N THR A 468 6.45 -15.69 -16.12
CA THR A 468 7.35 -14.68 -15.52
C THR A 468 7.42 -14.74 -14.00
N ALA A 469 6.39 -15.27 -13.32
CA ALA A 469 6.25 -15.23 -11.88
C ALA A 469 7.30 -16.08 -11.15
N GLY A 470 7.80 -17.14 -11.78
CA GLY A 470 8.97 -17.89 -11.33
C GLY A 470 10.13 -16.99 -10.87
N LEU A 471 10.44 -15.92 -11.59
CA LEU A 471 11.50 -14.97 -11.19
C LEU A 471 11.27 -14.40 -9.78
N PHE A 472 10.05 -13.96 -9.49
CA PHE A 472 9.73 -13.35 -8.20
C PHE A 472 9.56 -14.38 -7.08
N ILE A 473 8.92 -15.51 -7.41
CA ILE A 473 8.59 -16.55 -6.45
C ILE A 473 9.85 -17.30 -6.01
N ASP A 474 10.77 -17.54 -6.94
CA ASP A 474 12.09 -18.09 -6.67
C ASP A 474 12.90 -17.21 -5.71
N ASP A 475 12.85 -15.89 -5.89
CA ASP A 475 13.53 -14.93 -5.02
C ASP A 475 12.95 -14.96 -3.60
N ILE A 476 11.62 -14.96 -3.47
CA ILE A 476 10.94 -15.06 -2.17
C ILE A 476 11.23 -16.39 -1.46
N ALA A 477 11.25 -17.50 -2.21
CA ALA A 477 11.57 -18.81 -1.66
C ALA A 477 13.04 -18.87 -1.21
N SER A 478 13.97 -18.35 -2.02
CA SER A 478 15.39 -18.26 -1.67
C SER A 478 15.62 -17.38 -0.43
N ALA A 479 14.86 -16.29 -0.29
CA ALA A 479 14.89 -15.41 0.88
C ALA A 479 14.38 -16.09 2.17
N GLY A 480 13.80 -17.29 2.08
CA GLY A 480 13.25 -18.03 3.21
C GLY A 480 11.95 -17.43 3.75
N LEU A 481 11.26 -16.57 2.99
CA LEU A 481 10.08 -15.85 3.49
C LEU A 481 8.95 -16.81 3.88
N TRP A 482 8.83 -17.95 3.19
CA TRP A 482 7.82 -18.98 3.47
C TRP A 482 8.09 -19.78 4.75
N LEU A 483 9.28 -19.64 5.33
CA LEU A 483 9.60 -20.21 6.65
C LEU A 483 9.00 -19.41 7.79
N LEU A 484 8.53 -18.19 7.53
CA LEU A 484 7.77 -17.40 8.50
C LEU A 484 6.58 -18.21 9.01
N GLU A 485 6.31 -18.12 10.30
CA GLU A 485 5.08 -18.58 10.90
C GLU A 485 4.11 -17.38 10.97
N PRO A 486 3.24 -17.16 9.97
CA PRO A 486 2.52 -15.89 9.79
C PRO A 486 1.43 -15.66 10.84
N VAL A 487 1.05 -16.72 11.56
CA VAL A 487 -0.03 -16.73 12.54
C VAL A 487 0.45 -17.37 13.85
N PRO A 488 0.07 -16.84 15.02
CA PRO A 488 0.53 -17.35 16.31
C PRO A 488 -0.07 -18.72 16.66
N ILE A 489 -1.31 -18.96 16.24
CA ILE A 489 -2.07 -20.19 16.53
C ILE A 489 -2.47 -20.85 15.22
N SER A 490 -2.22 -22.15 15.09
CA SER A 490 -2.62 -22.95 13.93
C SER A 490 -3.70 -23.97 14.29
N PRO A 491 -4.96 -23.69 13.91
CA PRO A 491 -6.02 -24.69 13.94
C PRO A 491 -5.65 -25.96 13.17
N LEU A 492 -4.95 -25.86 12.04
CA LEU A 492 -4.60 -27.05 11.25
C LEU A 492 -3.56 -27.93 11.94
N ARG A 493 -2.55 -27.37 12.60
CA ARG A 493 -1.61 -28.14 13.42
C ARG A 493 -2.31 -28.78 14.62
N TRP A 494 -3.23 -28.06 15.26
CA TRP A 494 -4.05 -28.62 16.34
C TRP A 494 -4.89 -29.81 15.89
N LEU A 495 -5.42 -29.77 14.66
CA LEU A 495 -6.15 -30.88 14.03
C LEU A 495 -5.24 -32.00 13.47
N GLY A 496 -3.92 -31.94 13.68
CA GLY A 496 -2.98 -32.97 13.25
C GLY A 496 -2.54 -32.91 11.79
N PHE A 497 -2.84 -31.82 11.06
CA PHE A 497 -2.36 -31.64 9.68
C PHE A 497 -0.90 -31.17 9.59
N GLY A 498 -0.31 -30.78 10.72
CA GLY A 498 1.12 -30.49 10.85
C GLY A 498 2.01 -31.73 10.81
N HIS A 499 3.29 -31.54 11.07
CA HIS A 499 4.21 -32.64 11.37
C HIS A 499 3.97 -33.20 12.78
N PRO A 500 4.39 -34.44 13.09
CA PRO A 500 4.18 -35.04 14.40
C PRO A 500 4.76 -34.25 15.58
N THR A 501 5.82 -33.47 15.34
CA THR A 501 6.48 -32.62 16.35
C THR A 501 5.93 -31.19 16.37
N ASP A 502 4.94 -30.86 15.54
CA ASP A 502 4.37 -29.52 15.51
C ASP A 502 3.52 -29.24 16.75
N HIS A 503 3.58 -27.99 17.19
CA HIS A 503 2.70 -27.46 18.21
C HIS A 503 1.70 -26.46 17.59
N TRP A 504 0.50 -26.38 18.16
CA TRP A 504 -0.57 -25.49 17.69
C TRP A 504 -0.23 -24.02 17.95
N TRP A 505 0.50 -23.73 19.03
CA TRP A 505 1.17 -22.44 19.25
C TRP A 505 2.50 -22.40 18.51
N ARG A 506 2.67 -21.38 17.65
CA ARG A 506 3.75 -21.30 16.64
C ARG A 506 4.82 -20.26 16.94
N TRP A 507 4.45 -19.17 17.60
CA TRP A 507 5.37 -18.07 17.83
C TRP A 507 6.31 -18.34 18.99
N ASP A 508 7.60 -18.19 18.72
CA ASP A 508 8.68 -18.24 19.70
C ASP A 508 9.22 -16.83 19.99
N ARG A 509 10.30 -16.77 20.78
CA ARG A 509 10.98 -15.51 21.12
C ARG A 509 11.43 -14.67 19.92
N HIS A 510 11.59 -15.25 18.74
CA HIS A 510 12.03 -14.54 17.53
C HIS A 510 10.88 -13.83 16.81
N HIS A 511 9.64 -14.03 17.24
CA HIS A 511 8.46 -13.36 16.67
C HIS A 511 8.08 -12.09 17.43
N PHE A 512 8.66 -11.87 18.61
CA PHE A 512 8.36 -10.73 19.47
C PHE A 512 9.47 -9.68 19.41
N PRO A 513 9.12 -8.38 19.47
CA PRO A 513 10.12 -7.32 19.63
C PRO A 513 10.97 -7.55 20.88
N LYS A 514 12.28 -7.31 20.77
CA LYS A 514 13.25 -7.51 21.86
C LYS A 514 14.11 -6.27 22.05
N TRP A 515 14.51 -6.01 23.28
CA TRP A 515 15.49 -4.96 23.54
C TRP A 515 16.87 -5.40 23.06
N TYR A 516 17.55 -4.55 22.30
CA TYR A 516 18.93 -4.73 21.86
C TYR A 516 19.77 -3.57 22.37
N SER A 517 20.91 -3.87 22.99
CA SER A 517 21.88 -2.88 23.47
C SER A 517 23.15 -2.99 22.64
N GLY A 518 23.40 -1.97 21.82
CA GLY A 518 24.62 -1.85 21.04
C GLY A 518 25.71 -1.08 21.79
N GLY A 519 26.87 -0.90 21.15
CA GLY A 519 27.98 -0.13 21.73
C GLY A 519 27.70 1.38 21.86
N ASN A 520 26.73 1.91 21.11
CA ASN A 520 26.33 3.31 21.14
C ASN A 520 24.83 3.46 21.41
N TRP A 521 24.41 4.64 21.86
CA TRP A 521 23.00 4.95 22.11
C TRP A 521 22.13 4.87 20.83
N TRP A 522 22.70 5.20 19.66
CA TRP A 522 22.00 5.11 18.36
C TRP A 522 21.96 3.69 17.79
N ASP A 523 22.74 2.75 18.34
CA ASP A 523 22.72 1.32 18.00
C ASP A 523 21.92 0.51 19.06
N THR A 524 21.11 1.19 19.88
CA THR A 524 20.33 0.60 20.98
C THR A 524 18.83 0.88 20.80
N GLY A 525 17.99 -0.11 21.06
CA GLY A 525 16.53 0.05 21.01
C GLY A 525 15.78 -1.26 20.79
N ILE A 526 14.53 -1.14 20.34
CA ILE A 526 13.68 -2.28 20.02
C ILE A 526 14.14 -2.88 18.68
N ALA A 527 14.60 -4.13 18.73
CA ALA A 527 14.91 -4.97 17.57
C ALA A 527 13.73 -5.88 17.22
N LEU A 528 13.54 -6.10 15.93
CA LEU A 528 12.56 -7.04 15.37
C LEU A 528 13.24 -8.29 14.83
#